data_AF-A0A845E277-F1
#
_entry.id   AF-A0A845E277-F1
#
_cell.length_a   1.000
_cell.length_b   1.000
_cell.length_c   1.000
_cell.angle_alpha   90.00
_cell.angle_beta   90.00
_cell.angle_gamma   90.00
#
_symmetry.space_group_name_H-M   'P 1'
#
loop_
_entity.id
_entity.type
_entity.pdbx_description
1 polymer ?
#
loop_
_entity_poly.entity_id
_entity_poly.type
_entity_poly.pdbx_seq_one_letter_code
_entity_poly.pdbx_strand_id
1 'polypeptide(L)' 'MTQLNVGQSIQERCTSCYHNVLKVLKVVPKEFEDKTAYVVWTQCPECGNNDHQLTQKDA' A
#
# COMPACT_ATOMS: atom_id res chain seq x y z
N MET A 1 12.00 5.50 -0.33
CA MET A 1 11.48 4.10 -0.18
C MET A 1 11.49 3.34 -1.52
N THR A 2 11.61 2.01 -1.51
CA THR A 2 11.54 1.15 -2.71
C THR A 2 10.16 1.25 -3.38
N GLN A 3 10.12 1.37 -4.71
CA GLN A 3 8.88 1.41 -5.47
C GLN A 3 8.00 0.18 -5.18
N LEU A 4 6.76 0.41 -4.76
CA LEU A 4 5.79 -0.66 -4.51
C LEU A 4 5.17 -1.16 -5.81
N ASN A 5 5.10 -2.47 -5.97
CA ASN A 5 4.56 -3.12 -7.16
C ASN A 5 3.32 -3.93 -6.85
N VAL A 6 2.39 -4.04 -7.80
CA VAL A 6 1.20 -4.90 -7.67
C VAL A 6 1.65 -6.36 -7.48
N GLY A 7 1.04 -7.04 -6.52
CA GLY A 7 1.37 -8.41 -6.14
C GLY A 7 2.48 -8.54 -5.08
N GLN A 8 3.23 -7.47 -4.80
CA GLN A 8 4.27 -7.46 -3.78
C GLN A 8 3.69 -7.66 -2.37
N SER A 9 4.35 -8.49 -1.56
CA SER A 9 4.09 -8.56 -0.11
C SER A 9 4.91 -7.51 0.63
N ILE A 10 4.29 -6.81 1.57
CA ILE A 10 4.90 -5.80 2.44
C ILE A 10 4.74 -6.20 3.91
N GLN A 11 5.73 -5.84 4.74
CA GLN A 11 5.73 -6.10 6.18
C GLN A 11 5.00 -4.96 6.91
N GLU A 12 3.68 -5.04 6.91
CA GLU A 12 2.79 -4.09 7.58
C GLU A 12 1.68 -4.85 8.29
N ARG A 13 1.19 -4.30 9.40
CA ARG A 13 0.19 -4.96 10.24
C ARG A 13 -1.22 -4.68 9.73
N CYS A 14 -1.97 -5.74 9.46
CA CYS A 14 -3.40 -5.66 9.16
C CYS A 14 -4.16 -4.99 10.32
N THR A 15 -4.98 -4.00 9.99
CA THR A 15 -5.83 -3.25 10.93
C THR A 15 -6.98 -4.08 11.51
N SER A 16 -7.30 -5.22 10.89
CA SER A 16 -8.41 -6.10 11.31
C SER A 16 -7.96 -7.34 12.10
N CYS A 17 -7.01 -8.13 11.58
CA CYS A 17 -6.59 -9.39 12.22
C CYS A 17 -5.17 -9.38 12.81
N TYR A 18 -4.46 -8.24 12.73
CA TYR A 18 -3.10 -8.05 13.24
C TYR A 18 -2.01 -8.94 12.63
N HIS A 19 -2.29 -9.67 11.54
CA HIS A 19 -1.25 -10.33 10.75
C HIS A 19 -0.29 -9.30 10.13
N ASN A 20 1.00 -9.58 10.11
CA ASN A 20 2.05 -8.59 9.78
C ASN A 20 2.48 -8.60 8.30
N VAL A 21 1.65 -9.16 7.41
CA VAL A 21 1.88 -9.14 5.97
C VAL A 21 0.64 -8.62 5.27
N LEU A 22 0.86 -7.71 4.33
CA LEU A 22 -0.16 -7.24 3.39
C LEU A 22 0.34 -7.45 1.97
N LYS A 23 -0.58 -7.67 1.03
CA LYS A 23 -0.29 -7.80 -0.40
C LYS A 23 -0.77 -6.55 -1.14
N VAL A 24 0.08 -5.93 -1.93
CA VAL A 24 -0.27 -4.77 -2.76
C VAL A 24 -1.21 -5.22 -3.89
N LEU A 25 -2.40 -4.62 -3.95
CA LEU A 25 -3.39 -4.88 -4.99
C LEU A 25 -3.33 -3.85 -6.12
N LYS A 26 -3.09 -2.58 -5.78
CA LYS A 26 -3.12 -1.47 -6.73
C LYS A 26 -2.23 -0.34 -6.22
N VAL A 27 -1.53 0.30 -7.14
CA VAL A 27 -0.80 1.55 -6.87
C VAL A 27 -1.33 2.59 -7.83
N VAL A 28 -1.86 3.70 -7.31
CA VAL A 28 -2.48 4.77 -8.11
C VAL A 28 -1.72 6.06 -7.88
N PRO A 29 -1.13 6.68 -8.93
CA PRO A 29 -0.54 8.01 -8.78
C PRO A 29 -1.63 9.03 -8.46
N LYS A 30 -1.32 9.94 -7.55
CA LYS A 30 -2.12 11.10 -7.21
C LYS A 30 -1.25 12.34 -7.38
N GLU A 31 -1.51 13.05 -8.45
CA GLU A 31 -0.79 14.28 -8.81
C GLU A 31 -1.34 15.45 -7.98
N PHE A 32 -0.43 16.14 -7.31
CA PHE A 32 -0.65 17.44 -6.66
C PHE A 32 0.20 18.47 -7.40
N GLU A 33 -0.08 19.76 -7.18
CA GLU A 33 0.58 20.87 -7.88
C GLU A 33 2.11 20.77 -7.85
N ASP A 34 2.69 20.40 -6.70
CA ASP A 34 4.15 20.39 -6.50
C ASP A 34 4.76 18.99 -6.40
N LYS A 35 3.95 17.92 -6.39
CA LYS A 35 4.43 16.55 -6.16
C LYS A 35 3.45 15.46 -6.57
N THR A 36 3.98 14.28 -6.84
CA THR A 36 3.16 13.07 -7.03
C THR A 36 3.23 12.18 -5.78
N ALA A 37 2.08 11.95 -5.16
CA ALA A 37 1.92 10.89 -4.16
C ALA A 37 1.32 9.64 -4.79
N TYR A 38 1.23 8.55 -4.03
CA TYR A 38 0.65 7.29 -4.49
C TYR A 38 -0.32 6.77 -3.45
N VAL A 39 -1.53 6.41 -3.90
CA VAL A 39 -2.45 5.60 -3.09
C VAL A 39 -2.12 4.14 -3.33
N VAL A 40 -1.72 3.44 -2.28
CA VAL A 40 -1.39 2.02 -2.30
C VAL A 40 -2.54 1.27 -1.66
N TRP A 41 -3.21 0.43 -2.44
CA TRP A 41 -4.23 -0.48 -1.96
C TRP A 41 -3.59 -1.81 -1.61
N THR A 42 -4.00 -2.36 -0.48
CA THR A 42 -3.45 -3.59 0.08
C THR A 42 -4.57 -4.53 0.50
N GLN A 43 -4.26 -5.81 0.59
CA GLN A 43 -5.14 -6.83 1.13
C GLN A 43 -4.35 -7.71 2.10
N CYS A 44 -4.95 -8.01 3.25
CA CYS A 44 -4.44 -9.03 4.14
C CYS A 44 -4.70 -10.41 3.53
N PRO A 45 -3.66 -11.23 3.27
CA PRO A 45 -3.85 -12.57 2.72
C PRO A 45 -4.56 -13.53 3.69
N GLU A 46 -4.52 -13.25 4.99
CA GLU A 46 -5.14 -14.10 6.02
C GLU A 46 -6.64 -13.85 6.18
N CYS A 47 -7.06 -12.59 6.35
CA CYS A 47 -8.47 -12.27 6.64
C CYS A 47 -9.22 -11.60 5.48
N GLY A 48 -8.54 -11.32 4.36
CA GLY A 48 -9.13 -10.66 3.20
C GLY A 48 -9.44 -9.17 3.38
N ASN A 49 -9.12 -8.56 4.53
CA ASN A 49 -9.34 -7.14 4.76
C ASN A 49 -8.54 -6.31 3.75
N ASN A 50 -9.22 -5.40 3.07
CA ASN A 50 -8.60 -4.44 2.17
C ASN A 50 -8.39 -3.11 2.91
N ASP A 51 -7.22 -2.51 2.71
CA ASP A 51 -6.90 -1.20 3.26
C ASP A 51 -6.13 -0.36 2.22
N HIS A 52 -5.95 0.92 2.47
CA HIS A 52 -5.17 1.79 1.60
C HIS A 52 -4.39 2.84 2.39
N GLN A 53 -3.24 3.22 1.85
CA GLN A 53 -2.41 4.28 2.42
C GLN A 53 -1.93 5.24 1.34
N LEU A 54 -1.78 6.52 1.73
CA LEU A 54 -1.15 7.53 0.90
C LEU A 54 0.35 7.56 1.23
N THR A 55 1.19 7.24 0.26
CA THR A 55 2.64 7.30 0.39
C THR A 55 3.23 8.32 -0.57
N GLN A 56 4.32 8.96 -0.18
CA GLN A 56 5.11 9.81 -1.08
C GLN A 56 6.25 8.95 -1.63
N LYS A 57 6.55 9.11 -2.92
CA LYS A 57 7.85 8.65 -3.44
C LYS A 57 8.84 9.71 -3.00
N ASP A 58 9.64 9.44 -1.97
CA ASP A 58 10.68 10.38 -1.54
C ASP A 58 11.50 10.82 -2.77
N ALA A 59 11.71 12.13 -2.88
CA ALA A 59 12.53 12.78 -3.90
C ALA A 59 14.01 12.39 -3.78
#